data_AF-A0A0G1D150-F1
#
_entry.id   AF-A0A0G1D150-F1
#
_cell.length_a   1.000
_cell.length_b   1.000
_cell.length_c   1.000
_cell.angle_alpha   90.00
_cell.angle_beta   90.00
_cell.angle_gamma   90.00
#
_symmetry.space_group_name_H-M   'P 1'
#
loop_
_entity.id
_entity.type
_entity.pdbx_description
1 polymer ?
#
loop_
_entity_poly.entity_id
_entity_poly.type
_entity_poly.pdbx_seq_one_letter_code
_entity_poly.pdbx_strand_id
1 'polypeptide(L)'
;MAIVKNVTTEKVNCHDCQKEIVIQGEEIQNGVMLEYDNGGEKIKIFKCQSCFEQSRELKNYQPCEVYSRIVGYLRPVQQWNRGKREEFKERKTLEVEKDCC
;
A
#
# COMPACT_ATOMS: atom_id res chain seq x y z
N MET A 1 12.73 48.12 -13.79
CA MET A 1 12.49 47.30 -12.57
C MET A 1 11.85 46.00 -13.02
N ALA A 2 12.62 44.92 -13.06
CA ALA A 2 12.15 43.61 -13.53
C ALA A 2 11.26 42.97 -12.47
N ILE A 3 10.01 42.68 -12.85
CA ILE A 3 9.08 41.91 -12.02
C ILE A 3 9.56 40.45 -12.07
N VAL A 4 10.32 40.05 -11.06
CA VAL A 4 10.68 38.65 -10.84
C VAL A 4 9.39 37.93 -10.48
N LYS A 5 8.73 37.32 -11.47
CA LYS A 5 7.63 36.39 -11.22
C LYS A 5 8.25 35.18 -10.53
N ASN A 6 8.13 35.13 -9.21
CA ASN A 6 8.50 33.98 -8.40
C ASN A 6 7.63 32.80 -8.84
N VAL A 7 8.17 31.96 -9.71
CA VAL A 7 7.55 30.70 -10.12
C VAL A 7 7.59 29.79 -8.90
N THR A 8 6.44 29.55 -8.28
CA THR A 8 6.27 28.59 -7.19
C THR A 8 6.45 27.19 -7.75
N THR A 9 7.68 26.68 -7.75
CA THR A 9 7.98 25.26 -8.05
C THR A 9 7.59 24.41 -6.84
N GLU A 10 6.51 23.64 -6.97
CA GLU A 10 6.12 22.64 -5.98
C GLU A 10 6.78 21.30 -6.34
N LYS A 11 7.36 20.64 -5.34
CA LYS A 11 8.02 19.35 -5.50
C LYS A 11 7.18 18.28 -4.82
N VAL A 12 6.83 17.23 -5.56
CA VAL A 12 6.05 16.10 -5.06
C VAL A 12 6.81 14.80 -5.30
N ASN A 13 6.68 13.83 -4.40
CA ASN A 13 7.43 12.58 -4.50
C ASN A 13 6.61 11.50 -5.20
N CYS A 14 7.26 10.74 -6.07
CA CYS A 14 6.67 9.55 -6.68
C CYS A 14 6.30 8.50 -5.63
N HIS A 15 5.11 7.92 -5.73
CA HIS A 15 4.64 6.87 -4.83
C HIS A 15 5.56 5.64 -4.78
N ASP A 16 6.02 5.16 -5.93
CA ASP A 16 6.75 3.88 -6.00
C ASP A 16 8.26 4.00 -5.74
N CYS A 17 8.92 5.05 -6.24
CA CYS A 17 10.38 5.22 -6.12
C CYS A 17 10.83 6.43 -5.30
N GLN A 18 9.88 7.22 -4.77
CA GLN A 18 10.15 8.43 -3.97
C GLN A 18 10.96 9.52 -4.67
N LYS A 19 11.20 9.42 -5.99
CA LYS A 19 11.87 10.47 -6.77
C LYS A 19 11.04 11.75 -6.76
N GLU A 20 11.73 12.89 -6.66
CA GLU A 20 11.14 14.22 -6.75
C GLU A 20 10.61 14.47 -8.17
N ILE A 21 9.37 14.93 -8.26
CA ILE A 21 8.67 15.37 -9.47
C ILE A 21 8.44 16.87 -9.31
N VAL A 22 8.90 17.65 -10.28
CA VAL A 22 8.77 19.12 -10.26
C VAL A 22 7.49 19.50 -11.00
N ILE A 23 6.62 20.24 -10.32
CA ILE A 23 5.40 20.81 -10.91
C ILE A 23 5.71 22.27 -11.25
N GLN A 24 5.75 22.59 -12.55
CA GLN A 24 5.94 23.96 -13.04
C GLN A 24 4.60 24.48 -13.56
N GLY A 25 3.74 24.96 -12.65
CA GLY A 25 2.39 25.41 -13.00
C GLY A 25 1.44 24.23 -13.26
N GLU A 26 0.91 24.12 -14.48
CA GLU A 26 -0.02 23.04 -14.89
C GLU A 26 0.70 21.83 -15.51
N GLU A 27 2.01 21.91 -15.73
CA GLU A 27 2.79 20.84 -16.36
C GLU A 27 3.59 20.04 -15.32
N ILE A 28 3.36 18.72 -15.30
CA ILE A 28 4.10 17.78 -14.47
C ILE A 28 5.32 17.31 -15.26
N GLN A 29 6.52 17.72 -14.86
CA GLN A 29 7.74 17.25 -15.49
C GLN A 29 8.09 15.85 -14.97
N ASN A 30 8.14 14.86 -15.87
CA ASN A 30 8.51 13.47 -15.60
C ASN A 30 7.56 12.67 -14.68
N GLY A 31 6.25 12.97 -14.70
CA GLY A 31 5.29 12.20 -13.93
C GLY A 31 3.87 12.22 -14.46
N VAL A 32 3.09 11.25 -14.00
CA VAL A 32 1.66 11.10 -14.26
C VAL A 32 0.93 11.30 -12.93
N MET A 33 -0.16 12.06 -12.96
CA MET A 33 -1.12 12.15 -11.87
C MET A 33 -2.23 11.12 -12.10
N LEU A 34 -2.48 10.29 -11.10
CA LEU A 34 -3.53 9.27 -11.13
C LEU A 34 -4.58 9.62 -10.08
N GLU A 35 -5.86 9.53 -10.46
CA GLU A 35 -6.99 9.73 -9.56
C GLU A 35 -7.66 8.38 -9.27
N TYR A 36 -7.87 8.09 -7.98
CA TYR A 36 -8.55 6.89 -7.51
C TYR A 36 -9.73 7.28 -6.61
N ASP A 37 -10.82 6.51 -6.65
CA ASP A 37 -11.94 6.63 -5.70
C ASP A 37 -11.72 5.64 -4.55
N ASN A 38 -11.77 6.13 -3.31
CA ASN A 38 -11.77 5.30 -2.12
C ASN A 38 -12.98 5.63 -1.24
N GLY A 39 -14.13 5.06 -1.60
CA GLY A 39 -15.36 5.25 -0.83
C GLY A 39 -15.92 6.67 -0.93
N GLY A 40 -15.76 7.31 -2.10
CA GLY A 40 -16.23 8.67 -2.38
C GLY A 40 -15.20 9.78 -2.15
N GLU A 41 -14.05 9.49 -1.54
CA GLU A 41 -12.92 10.41 -1.48
C GLU A 41 -12.00 10.19 -2.70
N LYS A 42 -11.76 11.25 -3.47
CA LYS A 42 -10.85 11.22 -4.62
C LYS A 42 -9.41 11.42 -4.15
N ILE A 43 -8.58 10.39 -4.29
CA ILE A 43 -7.16 10.43 -3.93
C ILE A 43 -6.34 10.72 -5.17
N LYS A 44 -5.41 11.67 -5.05
CA LYS A 44 -4.45 12.02 -6.11
C LYS A 44 -3.09 11.43 -5.79
N ILE A 45 -2.56 10.60 -6.68
CA ILE A 45 -1.29 9.91 -6.51
C ILE A 45 -0.38 10.22 -7.68
N PHE A 46 0.87 10.57 -7.39
CA PHE A 46 1.87 10.88 -8.40
C PHE A 46 2.83 9.71 -8.61
N LYS A 47 3.06 9.35 -9.87
CA LYS A 47 4.08 8.37 -10.27
C LYS A 47 5.00 8.98 -11.31
N CYS A 48 6.29 8.67 -11.27
CA CYS A 48 7.19 9.05 -12.36
C CYS A 48 6.92 8.18 -13.60
N GLN A 49 7.25 8.70 -14.79
CA GLN A 49 6.99 8.01 -16.05
C GLN A 49 7.57 6.58 -16.07
N SER A 50 8.81 6.40 -15.57
CA SER A 50 9.45 5.07 -15.52
C SER A 50 8.70 4.07 -14.63
N CYS A 51 8.19 4.51 -13.47
CA CYS A 51 7.43 3.63 -12.57
C CYS A 51 6.03 3.34 -13.11
N PHE A 52 5.41 4.31 -13.77
CA PHE A 52 4.11 4.12 -14.40
C PHE A 52 4.15 3.13 -15.56
N GLU A 53 5.20 3.19 -16.39
CA GLU A 53 5.40 2.23 -17.49
C GLU A 53 5.70 0.82 -16.99
N GLN A 54 6.44 0.69 -15.87
CA GLN A 54 6.74 -0.61 -15.27
C GLN A 54 5.52 -1.23 -14.58
N SER A 55 4.73 -0.44 -13.85
CA SER A 55 3.50 -0.90 -13.20
C SER A 55 2.48 0.23 -13.08
N ARG A 56 1.44 0.12 -13.90
CA ARG A 56 0.32 1.08 -13.93
C ARG A 56 -0.57 0.94 -12.70
N GLU A 57 -0.58 -0.23 -12.06
CA GLU A 57 -1.35 -0.46 -10.85
C GLU A 57 -0.77 0.25 -9.62
N LEU A 58 -1.65 0.66 -8.72
CA LEU A 58 -1.28 1.20 -7.42
C LEU A 58 -1.05 0.06 -6.43
N LYS A 59 0.22 -0.28 -6.18
CA LYS A 59 0.60 -1.29 -5.17
C LYS A 59 0.87 -0.61 -3.84
N ASN A 60 0.71 -1.34 -2.73
CA ASN A 60 1.11 -0.92 -1.38
C ASN A 60 0.45 0.39 -0.86
N TYR A 61 -0.71 0.77 -1.40
CA TYR A 61 -1.43 1.96 -0.95
C TYR A 61 -2.19 1.73 0.36
N GLN A 62 -2.95 0.63 0.42
CA GLN A 62 -3.68 0.22 1.60
C GLN A 62 -3.35 -1.23 1.94
N PRO A 63 -3.16 -1.58 3.22
CA PRO A 63 -2.99 -2.97 3.61
C PRO A 63 -4.24 -3.78 3.27
N CYS A 64 -4.05 -4.93 2.62
CA CYS A 64 -5.13 -5.88 2.40
C CYS A 64 -5.55 -6.52 3.74
N GLU A 65 -6.83 -6.42 4.08
CA GLU A 65 -7.35 -7.11 5.26
C GLU A 65 -7.61 -8.58 4.94
N VAL A 66 -6.88 -9.47 5.61
CA VAL A 66 -7.00 -10.92 5.42
C VAL A 66 -7.96 -11.49 6.45
N TYR A 67 -8.95 -12.25 5.98
CA TYR A 67 -9.93 -12.92 6.82
C TYR A 67 -9.69 -14.42 6.88
N SER A 68 -9.90 -15.01 8.06
CA SER A 68 -9.95 -16.46 8.26
C SER A 68 -11.39 -16.88 8.56
N ARG A 69 -11.78 -18.06 8.06
CA ARG A 69 -13.09 -18.67 8.35
C ARG A 69 -12.92 -19.76 9.39
N ILE A 70 -13.47 -19.56 10.59
CA ILE A 70 -13.38 -20.53 11.70
C ILE A 70 -14.80 -20.88 12.14
N VAL A 71 -15.16 -22.16 12.13
CA VAL A 71 -16.49 -22.70 12.52
C VAL A 71 -17.69 -21.91 11.97
N GLY A 72 -17.57 -21.40 10.74
CA GLY A 72 -18.66 -20.75 10.02
C GLY A 72 -18.65 -19.22 9.99
N TYR A 73 -17.91 -18.54 10.86
CA TYR A 73 -17.80 -17.07 10.84
C TYR A 73 -16.44 -16.57 10.31
N LEU A 74 -16.44 -15.37 9.73
CA LEU A 74 -15.25 -14.68 9.25
C LEU A 74 -14.66 -13.81 10.36
N ARG A 75 -13.34 -13.87 10.55
CA ARG A 75 -12.62 -13.01 11.50
C ARG A 75 -11.36 -12.41 10.85
N PRO A 76 -11.10 -11.10 11.00
CA PRO A 76 -9.85 -10.49 10.56
C PRO A 76 -8.64 -11.12 11.27
N VAL A 77 -7.65 -11.55 10.50
CA VAL A 77 -6.40 -12.14 11.04
C VAL A 77 -5.60 -11.10 11.83
N GLN A 78 -5.67 -9.82 11.44
CA GLN A 78 -4.99 -8.73 12.14
C GLN A 78 -5.51 -8.55 13.58
N GLN A 79 -6.77 -8.90 13.85
CA GLN A 79 -7.42 -8.78 15.16
C GLN A 79 -7.30 -10.06 16.01
N TRP A 80 -6.27 -10.87 15.79
CA TRP A 80 -6.08 -12.07 16.58
C TRP A 80 -5.63 -11.74 18.01
N ASN A 81 -6.35 -12.27 19.00
CA ASN A 81 -6.08 -12.05 20.41
C ASN A 81 -4.61 -12.38 20.75
N ARG A 82 -3.93 -11.51 21.50
CA ARG A 82 -2.54 -11.72 21.92
C ARG A 82 -2.38 -13.04 22.68
N GLY A 83 -3.29 -13.34 23.61
CA GLY A 83 -3.27 -14.60 24.37
C GLY A 83 -3.36 -15.84 23.48
N LYS A 84 -4.19 -15.83 22.43
CA LYS A 84 -4.30 -16.96 21.50
C LYS A 84 -3.04 -17.20 20.67
N ARG A 85 -2.29 -16.13 20.37
CA ARG A 85 -0.99 -16.24 19.70
C ARG A 85 0.07 -16.86 20.61
N GLU A 86 0.09 -16.48 21.89
CA GLU A 86 0.99 -17.11 22.87
C GLU A 86 0.59 -18.56 23.17
N GLU A 87 -0.70 -18.83 23.40
CA GLU A 87 -1.21 -20.20 23.55
C GLU A 87 -0.80 -21.09 22.37
N PHE A 88 -0.82 -20.58 21.13
CA PHE A 88 -0.40 -21.35 19.95
C PHE A 88 1.10 -21.68 19.96
N LYS A 89 1.97 -20.76 20.39
CA LYS A 89 3.41 -21.02 20.52
C LYS A 89 3.73 -22.08 21.58
N GLU A 90 2.92 -22.15 22.62
CA GLU A 90 3.08 -23.13 23.71
C GLU A 90 2.56 -24.54 23.34
N ARG A 91 1.83 -24.68 22.24
CA ARG A 91 1.30 -25.99 21.81
C ARG A 91 2.45 -26.92 21.44
N LYS A 92 2.42 -28.12 22.02
CA LYS A 92 3.30 -29.23 21.64
C LYS A 92 2.53 -30.22 20.79
N THR A 93 3.08 -30.57 19.63
CA THR A 93 2.55 -31.66 18.80
C THR A 93 2.92 -32.99 19.44
N LEU A 94 1.97 -33.91 19.47
CA LEU A 94 2.26 -35.30 19.79
C LEU A 94 2.74 -36.00 18.53
N GLU A 95 3.87 -36.71 18.62
CA GLU A 95 4.26 -37.65 17.58
C GLU A 95 3.34 -38.86 17.70
N VAL A 96 2.51 -39.07 16.68
CA VAL A 96 1.79 -40.33 16.52
C VAL A 96 2.78 -41.33 15.95
N GLU A 97 3.05 -42.40 16.70
CA GLU A 97 3.74 -43.57 16.15
C GLU A 97 2.98 -44.00 14.90
N LYS A 98 3.69 -44.10 13.78
CA LYS A 98 3.14 -44.64 12.55
C LYS A 98 2.98 -46.15 12.73
N ASP A 99 1.91 -46.56 13.39
CA ASP A 99 1.45 -47.93 13.23
C ASP A 99 0.97 -48.08 11.79
N CYS A 100 1.71 -48.95 11.10
CA CYS A 100 1.62 -49.27 9.70
C CYS A 100 0.21 -49.75 9.33
N CYS A 101 -0.38 -49.14 8.30
CA CYS A 101 -1.39 -49.78 7.46
C CYS A 101 -0.74 -50.16 6.14
#